data_AF-A0A2D8QF07-F1
#
_entry.id   AF-A0A2D8QF07-F1
#
_cell.length_a   1.000
_cell.length_b   1.000
_cell.length_c   1.000
_cell.angle_alpha   90.00
_cell.angle_beta   90.00
_cell.angle_gamma   90.00
#
_symmetry.space_group_name_H-M   'P 1'
#
loop_
_entity.id
_entity.type
_entity.pdbx_description
1 polymer ?
#
loop_
_entity_poly.entity_id
_entity_poly.type
_entity_poly.pdbx_seq_one_letter_code
_entity_poly.pdbx_strand_id
1 'polypeptide(L)'
;MRLSGRAVDALRVIRFEPMVNKYAEGSCLVHFGDTKVLVTATVEEKVPPFLRNTGKGWVTAEYGMLPRATHSRTDREAAKGKQQGRTVEIQRLIGRSLRAVVDMQKLGERQIRVDADVIQADGGTRTASITGGYVALWLALQKLVATRDLAEHPITRAVAAISCGLVDGEAVLDLDYEEDSRAEADANFVLAEGGGIVEVQATAEADPFSPTQFRRLVDLAEIGTARLFELQKEAIIAAMEGRPDLATPPPLSPEQLAQQQKAQKQGSGKPGSGNRSAGGGKGGGNKGGGNNSGGGRAPDRDRNQQGRPLGTLGDALAAAQRKDR
;
A
#
# COMPACT_ATOMS: atom_id res chain seq x y z
N MET A 1 25.62 -8.23 -1.34
CA MET A 1 24.58 -9.18 -0.84
C MET A 1 23.93 -8.54 0.36
N ARG A 2 22.60 -8.37 0.35
CA ARG A 2 21.85 -7.69 1.43
C ARG A 2 21.94 -8.47 2.75
N LEU A 3 22.04 -7.77 3.88
CA LEU A 3 22.07 -8.39 5.22
C LEU A 3 20.79 -9.20 5.49
N SER A 4 19.66 -8.69 5.01
CA SER A 4 18.36 -9.38 5.03
C SER A 4 18.27 -10.63 4.14
N GLY A 5 19.24 -10.87 3.26
CA GLY A 5 19.23 -11.97 2.29
C GLY A 5 18.25 -11.78 1.11
N ARG A 6 17.56 -10.64 1.03
CA ARG A 6 16.66 -10.29 -0.07
C ARG A 6 17.42 -10.07 -1.39
N ALA A 7 16.72 -10.25 -2.51
CA ALA A 7 17.20 -9.77 -3.81
C ALA A 7 17.15 -8.22 -3.85
N VAL A 8 17.87 -7.62 -4.79
CA VAL A 8 17.97 -6.15 -4.92
C VAL A 8 16.67 -5.50 -5.36
N ASP A 9 15.81 -6.25 -6.04
CA ASP A 9 14.49 -5.86 -6.53
C ASP A 9 13.35 -6.40 -5.68
N ALA A 10 13.65 -6.95 -4.49
CA ALA A 10 12.66 -7.51 -3.59
C ALA A 10 12.25 -6.51 -2.50
N LEU A 11 10.94 -6.26 -2.41
CA LEU A 11 10.31 -5.63 -1.26
C LEU A 11 10.50 -6.48 0.01
N ARG A 12 10.39 -5.85 1.17
CA ARG A 12 10.11 -6.55 2.44
C ARG A 12 8.71 -7.18 2.40
N VAL A 13 8.37 -7.93 3.43
CA VAL A 13 6.99 -8.40 3.62
C VAL A 13 6.10 -7.19 3.87
N ILE A 14 5.19 -6.93 2.94
CA ILE A 14 4.22 -5.84 3.04
C ILE A 14 2.88 -6.41 3.50
N ARG A 15 2.27 -5.76 4.48
CA ARG A 15 0.95 -6.11 5.01
C ARG A 15 0.13 -4.86 5.26
N PHE A 16 -1.17 -4.95 4.97
CA PHE A 16 -2.16 -3.93 5.29
C PHE A 16 -3.19 -4.51 6.25
N GLU A 17 -3.46 -3.79 7.33
CA GLU A 17 -4.57 -4.06 8.24
C GLU A 17 -5.55 -2.88 8.13
N PRO A 18 -6.55 -2.96 7.24
CA PRO A 18 -7.51 -1.88 7.04
C PRO A 18 -8.54 -1.85 8.18
N MET A 19 -9.15 -0.68 8.40
CA MET A 19 -10.22 -0.45 9.39
C MET A 19 -9.86 -0.81 10.84
N VAL A 20 -8.58 -0.69 11.20
CA VAL A 20 -8.07 -0.95 12.57
C VAL A 20 -8.51 0.09 13.60
N ASN A 21 -8.80 1.32 13.19
CA ASN A 21 -9.34 2.36 14.05
C ASN A 21 -10.86 2.44 13.86
N LYS A 22 -11.60 2.20 14.94
CA LYS A 22 -13.07 2.21 14.96
C LYS A 22 -13.69 3.57 14.64
N TYR A 23 -13.01 4.65 14.99
CA TYR A 23 -13.58 6.00 14.96
C TYR A 23 -13.32 6.73 13.65
N ALA A 24 -12.15 6.50 13.03
CA ALA A 24 -11.81 7.13 11.76
C ALA A 24 -12.74 6.63 10.63
N GLU A 25 -13.12 7.50 9.70
CA GLU A 25 -13.90 7.11 8.52
C GLU A 25 -13.15 6.09 7.66
N GLY A 26 -11.83 6.19 7.60
CA GLY A 26 -10.95 5.17 7.05
C GLY A 26 -9.65 5.07 7.85
N SER A 27 -9.12 3.86 7.96
CA SER A 27 -7.84 3.63 8.64
C SER A 27 -7.10 2.43 8.07
N CYS A 28 -5.78 2.43 8.26
CA CYS A 28 -4.91 1.33 7.89
C CYS A 28 -3.68 1.29 8.79
N LEU A 29 -3.39 0.14 9.40
CA LEU A 29 -2.07 -0.14 9.93
C LEU A 29 -1.26 -0.83 8.82
N VAL A 30 -0.26 -0.12 8.31
CA VAL A 30 0.60 -0.60 7.21
C VAL A 30 1.94 -1.06 7.74
N HIS A 31 2.42 -2.19 7.20
CA HIS A 31 3.66 -2.85 7.57
C HIS A 31 4.58 -2.95 6.36
N PHE A 32 5.81 -2.47 6.51
CA PHE A 32 6.90 -2.65 5.55
C PHE A 32 8.02 -3.38 6.30
N GLY A 33 7.96 -4.71 6.33
CA GLY A 33 8.73 -5.51 7.28
C GLY A 33 8.44 -5.07 8.71
N ASP A 34 9.46 -4.58 9.40
CA ASP A 34 9.37 -4.11 10.79
C ASP A 34 8.88 -2.66 10.93
N THR A 35 8.88 -1.88 9.85
CA THR A 35 8.25 -0.55 9.86
C THR A 35 6.74 -0.67 9.96
N LYS A 36 6.13 -0.02 10.95
CA LYS A 36 4.69 -0.03 11.22
C LYS A 36 4.16 1.39 11.38
N VAL A 37 3.18 1.75 10.56
CA VAL A 37 2.55 3.07 10.58
C VAL A 37 1.05 2.91 10.68
N LEU A 38 0.45 3.48 11.73
CA LEU A 38 -0.99 3.64 11.81
C LEU A 38 -1.37 4.89 11.03
N VAL A 39 -2.23 4.74 10.04
CA VAL A 39 -2.72 5.86 9.23
C VAL A 39 -4.24 5.95 9.37
N THR A 40 -4.74 7.13 9.71
CA THR A 40 -6.17 7.43 9.77
C THR A 40 -6.53 8.54 8.80
N ALA A 41 -7.70 8.44 8.19
CA ALA A 41 -8.28 9.49 7.36
C ALA A 41 -9.59 9.94 8.00
N THR A 42 -9.62 11.21 8.38
CA THR A 42 -10.76 11.87 9.05
C THR A 42 -11.43 12.83 8.09
N VAL A 43 -12.76 12.75 7.97
CA VAL A 43 -13.56 13.68 7.18
C VAL A 43 -13.94 14.89 8.03
N GLU A 44 -13.71 16.10 7.51
CA GLU A 44 -14.11 17.34 8.13
C GLU A 44 -15.02 18.14 7.19
N GLU A 45 -16.20 18.50 7.67
CA GLU A 45 -17.20 19.34 6.97
C GLU A 45 -16.81 20.83 7.01
N LYS A 46 -15.57 21.11 6.59
CA LYS A 46 -14.98 22.44 6.43
C LYS A 46 -13.82 22.38 5.46
N VAL A 47 -13.45 23.53 4.91
CA VAL A 47 -12.24 23.70 4.10
C VAL A 47 -11.33 24.78 4.69
N PRO A 48 -10.03 24.78 4.34
CA PRO A 48 -9.14 25.91 4.63
C PRO A 48 -9.73 27.25 4.16
N PRO A 49 -9.45 28.37 4.84
CA PRO A 49 -10.03 29.67 4.51
C PRO A 49 -9.88 30.09 3.04
N PHE A 50 -8.76 29.74 2.41
CA PHE A 50 -8.47 30.07 1.01
C PHE A 50 -9.26 29.26 -0.02
N LEU A 51 -10.03 28.24 0.40
CA LEU A 51 -10.88 27.40 -0.46
C LEU A 51 -12.38 27.58 -0.22
N ARG A 52 -12.78 28.44 0.71
CA ARG A 52 -14.20 28.69 0.99
C ARG A 52 -14.92 29.23 -0.25
N ASN A 53 -16.11 28.71 -0.52
CA ASN A 53 -16.96 29.07 -1.66
C ASN A 53 -16.32 28.81 -3.04
N THR A 54 -15.30 27.94 -3.12
CA THR A 54 -14.69 27.54 -4.39
C THR A 54 -15.30 26.25 -4.96
N GLY A 55 -16.11 25.55 -4.15
CA GLY A 55 -16.64 24.23 -4.48
C GLY A 55 -15.59 23.11 -4.49
N LYS A 56 -14.37 23.38 -4.00
CA LYS A 56 -13.26 22.42 -3.98
C LYS A 56 -12.94 21.98 -2.57
N GLY A 57 -12.65 20.69 -2.44
CA GLY A 57 -12.17 20.08 -1.21
C GLY A 57 -10.67 20.20 -1.03
N TRP A 58 -10.19 19.58 0.03
CA TRP A 58 -8.78 19.57 0.36
C TRP A 58 -8.36 18.25 1.02
N VAL A 59 -7.17 17.76 0.70
CA VAL A 59 -6.54 16.68 1.46
C VAL A 59 -5.28 17.23 2.11
N THR A 60 -5.12 17.02 3.40
CA THR A 60 -3.93 17.42 4.16
C THR A 60 -3.42 16.23 4.98
N ALA A 61 -2.19 16.33 5.47
CA ALA A 61 -1.61 15.29 6.30
C ALA A 61 -0.82 15.82 7.48
N GLU A 62 -0.89 15.09 8.59
CA GLU A 62 -0.04 15.20 9.76
C GLU A 62 0.78 13.91 9.89
N TYR A 63 2.00 14.02 10.40
CA TYR A 63 2.91 12.89 10.54
C TYR A 63 3.54 12.96 11.92
N GLY A 64 3.50 11.84 12.63
CA GLY A 64 4.04 11.71 13.96
C GLY A 64 4.90 10.46 14.05
N MET A 65 5.89 10.49 14.93
CA MET A 65 6.65 9.30 15.29
C MET A 65 6.58 9.14 16.81
N LEU A 66 6.16 7.97 17.28
CA LEU A 66 6.13 7.70 18.71
C LEU A 66 7.55 7.78 19.29
N PRO A 67 7.71 8.27 20.53
CA PRO A 67 9.01 8.37 21.21
C PRO A 67 9.86 7.10 21.17
N ARG A 68 9.21 5.92 21.11
CA ARG A 68 9.88 4.62 21.10
C ARG A 68 9.68 3.83 19.81
N ALA A 69 9.42 4.53 18.70
CA ALA A 69 9.38 3.89 17.38
C ALA A 69 10.78 3.49 16.89
N THR A 70 11.83 4.20 17.31
CA THR A 70 13.23 3.98 16.94
C THR A 70 14.01 3.21 18.01
N HIS A 71 15.20 2.68 17.64
CA HIS A 71 16.12 1.97 18.56
C HIS A 71 16.43 2.75 19.83
N SER A 72 16.63 4.06 19.72
CA SER A 72 16.83 5.01 20.82
C SER A 72 15.58 5.86 21.02
N ARG A 73 15.23 6.15 22.28
CA ARG A 73 14.03 6.93 22.58
C ARG A 73 14.25 8.37 22.12
N THR A 74 13.31 8.90 21.34
CA THR A 74 13.25 10.32 20.99
C THR A 74 12.27 11.04 21.91
N ASP A 75 12.47 12.33 22.14
CA ASP A 75 11.49 13.12 22.89
C ASP A 75 10.28 13.44 22.02
N ARG A 76 9.10 13.45 22.65
CA ARG A 76 7.87 13.87 22.00
C ARG A 76 7.96 15.33 21.54
N GLU A 77 7.63 15.61 20.29
CA GLU A 77 7.69 16.98 19.74
C GLU A 77 6.81 17.96 20.51
N ALA A 78 5.63 17.52 20.98
CA ALA A 78 4.76 18.33 21.84
C ALA A 78 5.46 18.82 23.12
N ALA A 79 6.32 18.00 23.73
CA ALA A 79 7.09 18.39 24.92
C ALA A 79 8.20 19.41 24.59
N LYS A 80 8.67 19.43 23.34
CA LYS A 80 9.64 20.42 22.83
C LYS A 80 8.98 21.72 22.34
N GLY A 81 7.65 21.74 22.26
CA GLY A 81 6.86 22.91 21.84
C GLY A 81 6.97 23.28 20.35
N LYS A 82 7.61 22.44 19.51
CA LYS A 82 7.74 22.69 18.07
C LYS A 82 7.91 21.39 17.28
N GLN A 83 7.37 21.38 16.07
CA GLN A 83 7.61 20.31 15.09
C GLN A 83 9.02 20.42 14.50
N GLN A 84 9.64 19.28 14.19
CA GLN A 84 10.95 19.24 13.53
C GLN A 84 10.83 19.43 12.01
N GLY A 85 11.91 19.90 11.37
CA GLY A 85 11.93 20.11 9.92
C GLY A 85 11.56 18.86 9.11
N ARG A 86 12.10 17.69 9.49
CA ARG A 86 11.78 16.38 8.90
C ARG A 86 10.29 16.05 9.00
N THR A 87 9.67 16.31 10.15
CA THR A 87 8.23 16.10 10.36
C THR A 87 7.41 16.94 9.38
N VAL A 88 7.71 18.24 9.30
CA VAL A 88 7.00 19.17 8.40
C VAL A 88 7.21 18.82 6.93
N GLU A 89 8.41 18.39 6.55
CA GLU A 89 8.73 17.92 5.20
C GLU A 89 7.85 16.72 4.81
N ILE A 90 7.82 15.68 5.66
CA ILE A 90 7.07 14.45 5.43
C ILE A 90 5.56 14.73 5.39
N GLN A 91 5.04 15.57 6.28
CA GLN A 91 3.63 16.01 6.25
C GLN A 91 3.25 16.59 4.89
N ARG A 92 4.09 17.50 4.37
CA ARG A 92 3.86 18.13 3.09
C ARG A 92 3.95 17.12 1.94
N LEU A 93 4.91 16.20 2.00
CA LEU A 93 5.06 15.11 1.03
C LEU A 93 3.81 14.22 0.98
N ILE A 94 3.33 13.72 2.13
CA ILE A 94 2.13 12.87 2.22
C ILE A 94 0.93 13.63 1.64
N GLY A 95 0.72 14.88 2.08
CA GLY A 95 -0.38 15.70 1.60
C GLY A 95 -0.32 15.93 0.08
N ARG A 96 0.85 16.25 -0.50
CA ARG A 96 1.01 16.42 -1.96
C ARG A 96 0.71 15.11 -2.70
N SER A 97 1.24 14.00 -2.20
CA SER A 97 1.10 12.68 -2.79
C SER A 97 -0.36 12.25 -2.91
N LEU A 98 -1.13 12.38 -1.83
CA LEU A 98 -2.53 11.99 -1.79
C LEU A 98 -3.42 12.96 -2.59
N ARG A 99 -3.14 14.27 -2.54
CA ARG A 99 -3.88 15.26 -3.34
C ARG A 99 -3.74 15.02 -4.84
N ALA A 100 -2.61 14.50 -5.31
CA ALA A 100 -2.35 14.28 -6.73
C ALA A 100 -3.30 13.27 -7.40
N VAL A 101 -3.98 12.43 -6.61
CA VAL A 101 -4.89 11.39 -7.14
C VAL A 101 -6.36 11.60 -6.76
N VAL A 102 -6.70 12.72 -6.12
CA VAL A 102 -8.08 13.06 -5.73
C VAL A 102 -8.60 14.21 -6.59
N ASP A 103 -9.78 14.03 -7.17
CA ASP A 103 -10.55 15.11 -7.78
C ASP A 103 -11.17 15.99 -6.69
N MET A 104 -10.57 17.16 -6.48
CA MET A 104 -11.01 18.10 -5.44
C MET A 104 -12.38 18.71 -5.72
N GLN A 105 -12.85 18.75 -6.98
CA GLN A 105 -14.19 19.23 -7.28
C GLN A 105 -15.24 18.18 -6.89
N LYS A 106 -14.98 16.91 -7.21
CA LYS A 106 -15.86 15.80 -6.80
C LYS A 106 -15.91 15.62 -5.28
N LEU A 107 -14.82 15.95 -4.57
CA LEU A 107 -14.78 15.92 -3.11
C LEU A 107 -15.75 16.94 -2.46
N GLY A 108 -16.06 18.04 -3.16
CA GLY A 108 -16.86 19.14 -2.61
C GLY A 108 -16.14 19.85 -1.46
N GLU A 109 -16.79 20.81 -0.80
CA GLU A 109 -16.17 21.63 0.26
C GLU A 109 -15.97 20.86 1.59
N ARG A 110 -15.10 19.86 1.55
CA ARG A 110 -14.68 19.03 2.68
C ARG A 110 -13.17 18.95 2.73
N GLN A 111 -12.65 18.78 3.93
CA GLN A 111 -11.25 18.48 4.16
C GLN A 111 -11.10 17.04 4.63
N ILE A 112 -10.21 16.29 3.98
CA ILE A 112 -9.73 15.01 4.53
C ILE A 112 -8.40 15.26 5.21
N ARG A 113 -8.32 14.94 6.49
CA ARG A 113 -7.08 15.00 7.26
C ARG A 113 -6.55 13.60 7.46
N VAL A 114 -5.32 13.37 6.99
CA VAL A 114 -4.64 12.09 7.06
C VAL A 114 -3.56 12.15 8.13
N ASP A 115 -3.71 11.41 9.21
CA ASP A 115 -2.75 11.36 10.30
C ASP A 115 -1.95 10.06 10.17
N ALA A 116 -0.62 10.17 10.04
CA ALA A 116 0.29 9.05 9.91
C ALA A 116 1.22 8.96 11.13
N ASP A 117 0.90 8.06 12.05
CA ASP A 117 1.65 7.82 13.28
C ASP A 117 2.53 6.58 13.17
N VAL A 118 3.85 6.79 13.19
CA VAL A 118 4.82 5.70 13.18
C VAL A 118 4.90 5.06 14.56
N ILE A 119 4.53 3.79 14.63
CA ILE A 119 4.57 2.96 15.83
C ILE A 119 5.94 2.29 15.98
N GLN A 120 6.51 1.82 14.87
CA GLN A 120 7.82 1.17 14.80
C GLN A 120 8.51 1.61 13.51
N ALA A 121 9.78 1.99 13.60
CA ALA A 121 10.56 2.54 12.50
C ALA A 121 11.80 1.68 12.23
N ASP A 122 11.86 1.11 11.03
CA ASP A 122 12.96 0.34 10.48
C ASP A 122 13.21 0.75 9.01
N GLY A 123 13.33 2.05 8.75
CA GLY A 123 13.50 2.57 7.38
C GLY A 123 12.19 2.65 6.56
N GLY A 124 12.13 3.57 5.59
CA GLY A 124 10.97 3.71 4.69
C GLY A 124 9.67 4.20 5.35
N THR A 125 9.72 4.88 6.51
CA THR A 125 8.49 5.27 7.22
C THR A 125 7.63 6.24 6.42
N ARG A 126 8.23 7.21 5.72
CA ARG A 126 7.50 8.20 4.91
C ARG A 126 6.77 7.56 3.71
N THR A 127 7.39 6.58 3.07
CA THR A 127 6.84 5.87 1.91
C THR A 127 5.75 4.89 2.33
N ALA A 128 5.93 4.22 3.47
CA ALA A 128 4.87 3.45 4.13
C ALA A 128 3.67 4.35 4.49
N SER A 129 3.89 5.53 5.06
CA SER A 129 2.81 6.48 5.39
C SER A 129 1.98 6.89 4.18
N ILE A 130 2.59 7.15 3.03
CA ILE A 130 1.87 7.48 1.78
C ILE A 130 1.05 6.28 1.30
N THR A 131 1.69 5.10 1.27
CA THR A 131 1.07 3.87 0.74
C THR A 131 -0.10 3.41 1.60
N GLY A 132 0.02 3.46 2.93
CA GLY A 132 -1.09 3.19 3.86
C GLY A 132 -2.12 4.33 3.90
N GLY A 133 -1.68 5.57 3.73
CA GLY A 133 -2.55 6.74 3.65
C GLY A 133 -3.50 6.71 2.46
N TYR A 134 -3.06 6.16 1.33
CA TYR A 134 -3.95 5.91 0.20
C TYR A 134 -5.10 4.95 0.58
N VAL A 135 -4.80 3.83 1.25
CA VAL A 135 -5.81 2.84 1.67
C VAL A 135 -6.81 3.47 2.65
N ALA A 136 -6.31 4.19 3.67
CA ALA A 136 -7.16 4.88 4.63
C ALA A 136 -8.04 5.94 3.96
N LEU A 137 -7.47 6.76 3.07
CA LEU A 137 -8.19 7.79 2.32
C LEU A 137 -9.27 7.19 1.42
N TRP A 138 -8.94 6.13 0.69
CA TRP A 138 -9.90 5.44 -0.18
C TRP A 138 -11.10 4.94 0.63
N LEU A 139 -10.86 4.27 1.76
CA LEU A 139 -11.93 3.74 2.61
C LEU A 139 -12.80 4.87 3.22
N ALA A 140 -12.19 5.97 3.63
CA ALA A 140 -12.92 7.13 4.15
C ALA A 140 -13.85 7.75 3.09
N LEU A 141 -13.36 7.92 1.87
CA LEU A 141 -14.14 8.46 0.76
C LEU A 141 -15.24 7.50 0.32
N GLN A 142 -14.97 6.19 0.31
CA GLN A 142 -15.97 5.17 0.02
C GLN A 142 -17.12 5.19 1.04
N LYS A 143 -16.84 5.49 2.31
CA LYS A 143 -17.89 5.66 3.33
C LYS A 143 -18.83 6.81 2.97
N LEU A 144 -18.31 7.95 2.50
CA LEU A 144 -19.12 9.09 2.04
C LEU A 144 -19.95 8.77 0.79
N VAL A 145 -19.42 7.94 -0.12
CA VAL A 145 -20.19 7.46 -1.27
C VAL A 145 -21.33 6.54 -0.81
N ALA A 146 -21.07 5.66 0.16
CA ALA A 146 -22.08 4.75 0.71
C ALA A 146 -23.22 5.51 1.41
N THR A 147 -22.89 6.56 2.17
CA THR A 147 -23.88 7.44 2.82
C THR A 147 -24.52 8.47 1.87
N ARG A 148 -24.10 8.50 0.60
CA ARG A 148 -24.54 9.45 -0.44
C ARG A 148 -24.18 10.92 -0.16
N ASP A 149 -23.22 11.16 0.72
CA ASP A 149 -22.62 12.48 0.93
C ASP A 149 -21.71 12.88 -0.25
N LEU A 150 -21.24 11.88 -1.00
CA LEU A 150 -20.61 12.02 -2.31
C LEU A 150 -21.39 11.22 -3.36
N ALA A 151 -21.53 11.79 -4.57
CA ALA A 151 -22.21 11.13 -5.68
C ALA A 151 -21.40 9.95 -6.26
N GLU A 152 -20.08 10.07 -6.27
CA GLU A 152 -19.14 9.08 -6.78
C GLU A 152 -17.80 9.18 -6.03
N HIS A 153 -16.96 8.16 -6.18
CA HIS A 153 -15.66 8.14 -5.54
C HIS A 153 -14.69 9.13 -6.21
N PRO A 154 -14.07 10.09 -5.49
CA PRO A 154 -13.28 11.15 -6.12
C PRO A 154 -11.82 10.75 -6.41
N ILE A 155 -11.35 9.59 -5.94
CA ILE A 155 -10.02 9.08 -6.33
C ILE A 155 -10.02 8.68 -7.80
N THR A 156 -9.02 9.15 -8.53
CA THR A 156 -8.87 8.95 -9.99
C THR A 156 -7.93 7.81 -10.38
N ARG A 157 -7.01 7.42 -9.49
CA ARG A 157 -6.03 6.31 -9.65
C ARG A 157 -5.36 5.99 -8.32
N ALA A 158 -4.67 4.85 -8.23
CA ALA A 158 -3.89 4.54 -7.02
C ALA A 158 -2.60 5.36 -6.92
N VAL A 159 -2.11 5.57 -5.70
CA VAL A 159 -0.79 6.15 -5.41
C VAL A 159 -0.07 5.31 -4.35
N ALA A 160 1.19 5.04 -4.59
CA ALA A 160 2.06 4.29 -3.71
C ALA A 160 3.45 4.91 -3.72
N ALA A 161 4.20 4.68 -2.65
CA ALA A 161 5.55 5.19 -2.53
C ALA A 161 6.49 4.13 -2.02
N ILE A 162 7.74 4.19 -2.48
CA ILE A 162 8.78 3.24 -2.09
C ILE A 162 10.14 3.92 -2.02
N SER A 163 10.98 3.47 -1.10
CA SER A 163 12.37 3.90 -1.03
C SER A 163 13.24 2.99 -1.89
N CYS A 164 14.25 3.55 -2.52
CA CYS A 164 15.35 2.84 -3.15
C CYS A 164 16.66 3.54 -2.76
N GLY A 165 17.80 2.89 -2.91
CA GLY A 165 19.08 3.55 -2.69
C GLY A 165 20.25 2.81 -3.31
N LEU A 166 21.42 3.40 -3.20
CA LEU A 166 22.69 2.80 -3.57
C LEU A 166 23.39 2.29 -2.31
N VAL A 167 23.65 0.99 -2.28
CA VAL A 167 24.35 0.32 -1.18
C VAL A 167 25.48 -0.51 -1.76
N ASP A 168 26.71 -0.22 -1.36
CA ASP A 168 27.94 -0.82 -1.92
C ASP A 168 28.01 -0.68 -3.46
N GLY A 169 27.58 0.48 -3.98
CA GLY A 169 27.50 0.78 -5.41
C GLY A 169 26.34 0.12 -6.18
N GLU A 170 25.52 -0.70 -5.51
CA GLU A 170 24.41 -1.43 -6.11
C GLU A 170 23.06 -0.75 -5.80
N ALA A 171 22.19 -0.65 -6.81
CA ALA A 171 20.84 -0.11 -6.64
C ALA A 171 19.91 -1.15 -5.99
N VAL A 172 19.26 -0.76 -4.89
CA VAL A 172 18.47 -1.65 -4.02
C VAL A 172 17.10 -1.05 -3.74
N LEU A 173 16.06 -1.89 -3.77
CA LEU A 173 14.67 -1.59 -3.47
C LEU A 173 14.35 -1.81 -1.99
N ASP A 174 13.54 -0.89 -1.43
CA ASP A 174 12.92 -0.97 -0.11
C ASP A 174 13.95 -1.16 1.02
N LEU A 175 14.65 -0.07 1.32
CA LEU A 175 15.70 -0.02 2.34
C LEU A 175 15.09 -0.17 3.74
N ASP A 176 15.68 -1.08 4.53
CA ASP A 176 15.52 -1.09 5.99
C ASP A 176 16.46 -0.07 6.66
N TYR A 177 16.41 0.07 7.98
CA TYR A 177 17.21 1.10 8.67
C TYR A 177 18.72 0.88 8.51
N GLU A 178 19.18 -0.38 8.58
CA GLU A 178 20.59 -0.69 8.44
C GLU A 178 21.09 -0.33 7.03
N GLU A 179 20.31 -0.65 5.99
CA GLU A 179 20.62 -0.30 4.61
C GLU A 179 20.59 1.22 4.37
N ASP A 180 19.56 1.91 4.87
CA ASP A 180 19.39 3.37 4.73
C ASP A 180 20.54 4.13 5.42
N SER A 181 20.93 3.70 6.62
CA SER A 181 21.98 4.36 7.42
C SER A 181 23.38 4.32 6.79
N ARG A 182 23.61 3.40 5.85
CA ARG A 182 24.90 3.19 5.17
C ARG A 182 24.84 3.44 3.66
N ALA A 183 23.67 3.85 3.15
CA ALA A 183 23.50 4.07 1.73
C ALA A 183 24.40 5.23 1.27
N GLU A 184 25.04 5.07 0.12
CA GLU A 184 25.77 6.17 -0.53
C GLU A 184 24.79 7.26 -1.01
N ALA A 185 23.57 6.83 -1.30
CA ALA A 185 22.52 7.68 -1.81
C ALA A 185 21.15 7.04 -1.58
N ASP A 186 20.17 7.82 -1.17
CA ASP A 186 18.80 7.40 -0.94
C ASP A 186 17.83 8.14 -1.86
N ALA A 187 16.73 7.48 -2.21
CA ALA A 187 15.69 8.06 -3.02
C ALA A 187 14.30 7.55 -2.61
N ASN A 188 13.36 8.47 -2.51
CA ASN A 188 11.96 8.20 -2.24
C ASN A 188 11.16 8.53 -3.51
N PHE A 189 10.46 7.53 -4.04
CA PHE A 189 9.64 7.66 -5.24
C PHE A 189 8.17 7.56 -4.85
N VAL A 190 7.36 8.50 -5.35
CA VAL A 190 5.91 8.47 -5.24
C VAL A 190 5.34 8.34 -6.64
N LEU A 191 4.77 7.17 -6.93
CA LEU A 191 4.24 6.83 -8.25
C LEU A 191 2.72 6.65 -8.18
N ALA A 192 2.06 7.08 -9.24
CA ALA A 192 0.64 6.85 -9.47
C ALA A 192 0.46 5.72 -10.49
N GLU A 193 -0.57 4.90 -10.28
CA GLU A 193 -0.92 3.82 -11.19
C GLU A 193 -1.14 4.35 -12.61
N GLY A 194 -0.67 3.60 -13.61
CA GLY A 194 -0.61 4.04 -15.01
C GLY A 194 0.69 4.75 -15.41
N GLY A 195 1.74 4.68 -14.56
CA GLY A 195 3.09 5.14 -14.90
C GLY A 195 3.33 6.64 -14.63
N GLY A 196 2.48 7.29 -13.84
CA GLY A 196 2.66 8.69 -13.46
C GLY A 196 3.66 8.85 -12.33
N ILE A 197 4.58 9.80 -12.44
CA ILE A 197 5.46 10.21 -11.32
C ILE A 197 4.81 11.39 -10.61
N VAL A 198 4.54 11.26 -9.31
CA VAL A 198 3.99 12.35 -8.48
C VAL A 198 5.11 13.16 -7.86
N GLU A 199 6.10 12.50 -7.27
CA GLU A 199 7.25 13.16 -6.66
C GLU A 199 8.46 12.20 -6.62
N VAL A 200 9.65 12.76 -6.77
CA VAL A 200 10.93 12.06 -6.55
C VAL A 200 11.77 12.92 -5.64
N GLN A 201 12.22 12.35 -4.53
CA GLN A 201 13.20 12.96 -3.63
C GLN A 201 14.43 12.07 -3.61
N ALA A 202 15.51 12.46 -4.28
CA ALA A 202 16.74 11.69 -4.35
C ALA A 202 17.92 12.53 -3.85
N THR A 203 18.68 11.98 -2.93
CA THR A 203 19.81 12.64 -2.28
C THR A 203 21.02 11.73 -2.35
N ALA A 204 22.15 12.28 -2.80
CA ALA A 204 23.44 11.63 -2.64
C ALA A 204 24.01 12.08 -1.30
N GLU A 205 24.29 11.13 -0.41
CA GLU A 205 24.91 11.40 0.90
C GLU A 205 26.44 11.53 0.75
N ALA A 206 27.02 10.86 -0.25
CA ALA A 206 28.43 10.95 -0.61
C ALA A 206 28.61 11.40 -2.08
N ASP A 207 28.93 10.46 -2.98
CA ASP A 207 29.17 10.77 -4.39
C ASP A 207 27.87 10.99 -5.16
N PRO A 208 27.83 11.93 -6.14
CA PRO A 208 26.65 12.15 -6.96
C PRO A 208 26.20 10.91 -7.73
N PHE A 209 24.88 10.74 -7.90
CA PHE A 209 24.34 9.69 -8.78
C PHE A 209 24.84 9.88 -10.21
N SER A 210 25.27 8.79 -10.85
CA SER A 210 25.29 8.76 -12.32
C SER A 210 23.85 8.70 -12.87
N PRO A 211 23.59 9.23 -14.07
CA PRO A 211 22.28 9.11 -14.72
C PRO A 211 21.82 7.65 -14.88
N THR A 212 22.75 6.72 -15.06
CA THR A 212 22.45 5.28 -15.17
C THR A 212 22.00 4.69 -13.84
N GLN A 213 22.66 5.05 -12.73
CA GLN A 213 22.24 4.64 -11.39
C GLN A 213 20.86 5.20 -11.04
N PHE A 214 20.62 6.49 -11.31
CA PHE A 214 19.32 7.09 -11.04
C PHE A 214 18.19 6.40 -11.83
N ARG A 215 18.39 6.11 -13.12
CA ARG A 215 17.41 5.32 -13.91
C ARG A 215 17.18 3.95 -13.31
N ARG A 216 18.23 3.27 -12.84
CA ARG A 216 18.06 1.97 -12.20
C ARG A 216 17.20 2.05 -10.94
N LEU A 217 17.31 3.12 -10.15
CA LEU A 217 16.45 3.35 -9.00
C LEU A 217 14.99 3.58 -9.41
N VAL A 218 14.76 4.30 -10.51
CA VAL A 218 13.40 4.47 -11.09
C VAL A 218 12.82 3.12 -11.49
N ASP A 219 13.57 2.28 -12.21
CA ASP A 219 13.11 0.95 -12.63
C ASP A 219 12.70 0.09 -11.42
N LEU A 220 13.50 0.13 -10.34
CA LEU A 220 13.21 -0.57 -9.10
C LEU A 220 11.95 -0.02 -8.42
N ALA A 221 11.78 1.29 -8.40
CA ALA A 221 10.60 1.93 -7.84
C ALA A 221 9.31 1.57 -8.60
N GLU A 222 9.38 1.47 -9.92
CA GLU A 222 8.26 1.00 -10.75
C GLU A 222 7.89 -0.46 -10.42
N ILE A 223 8.87 -1.34 -10.29
CA ILE A 223 8.66 -2.74 -9.87
C ILE A 223 8.01 -2.80 -8.48
N GLY A 224 8.56 -2.06 -7.52
CA GLY A 224 8.07 -2.05 -6.15
C GLY A 224 6.63 -1.53 -6.05
N THR A 225 6.36 -0.36 -6.65
CA THR A 225 5.03 0.25 -6.61
C THR A 225 3.97 -0.55 -7.37
N ALA A 226 4.33 -1.21 -8.47
CA ALA A 226 3.42 -2.14 -9.14
C ALA A 226 2.90 -3.23 -8.19
N ARG A 227 3.78 -3.81 -7.35
CA ARG A 227 3.34 -4.77 -6.34
C ARG A 227 2.54 -4.11 -5.21
N LEU A 228 2.89 -2.89 -4.80
CA LEU A 228 2.14 -2.15 -3.78
C LEU A 228 0.70 -1.84 -4.23
N PHE A 229 0.47 -1.49 -5.49
CA PHE A 229 -0.88 -1.23 -6.01
C PHE A 229 -1.78 -2.47 -5.89
N GLU A 230 -1.26 -3.64 -6.26
CA GLU A 230 -2.02 -4.90 -6.12
C GLU A 230 -2.36 -5.19 -4.66
N LEU A 231 -1.41 -5.02 -3.74
CA LEU A 231 -1.65 -5.23 -2.31
C LEU A 231 -2.63 -4.22 -1.71
N GLN A 232 -2.56 -2.95 -2.12
CA GLN A 232 -3.54 -1.94 -1.71
C GLN A 232 -4.95 -2.32 -2.17
N LYS A 233 -5.09 -2.79 -3.42
CA LYS A 233 -6.36 -3.25 -3.98
C LYS A 233 -6.91 -4.46 -3.25
N GLU A 234 -6.07 -5.47 -2.98
CA GLU A 234 -6.42 -6.64 -2.17
C GLU A 234 -6.94 -6.21 -0.78
N ALA A 235 -6.25 -5.28 -0.12
CA ALA A 235 -6.64 -4.78 1.19
C ALA A 235 -7.96 -4.01 1.19
N ILE A 236 -8.18 -3.17 0.18
CA ILE A 236 -9.43 -2.42 0.00
C ILE A 236 -10.59 -3.39 -0.21
N ILE A 237 -10.45 -4.39 -1.10
CA ILE A 237 -11.48 -5.40 -1.37
C ILE A 237 -11.83 -6.15 -0.08
N ALA A 238 -10.82 -6.62 0.64
CA ALA A 238 -11.01 -7.34 1.91
C ALA A 238 -11.77 -6.50 2.94
N ALA A 239 -11.44 -5.21 3.08
CA ALA A 239 -12.14 -4.29 3.98
C ALA A 239 -13.61 -4.11 3.58
N MET A 240 -13.90 -3.91 2.29
CA MET A 240 -15.25 -3.71 1.77
C MET A 240 -16.15 -4.95 1.94
N GLU A 241 -15.57 -6.13 1.83
CA GLU A 241 -16.28 -7.39 2.07
C GLU A 241 -16.54 -7.65 3.56
N GLY A 242 -16.02 -6.82 4.46
CA GLY A 242 -16.09 -7.00 5.90
C GLY A 242 -15.16 -8.09 6.42
N ARG A 243 -14.09 -8.38 5.67
CA ARG A 243 -13.07 -9.39 5.98
C ARG A 243 -11.67 -8.75 6.06
N PRO A 244 -11.47 -7.69 6.88
CA PRO A 244 -10.19 -6.97 6.93
C PRO A 244 -9.03 -7.87 7.40
N ASP A 245 -9.32 -8.97 8.08
CA ASP A 245 -8.37 -10.02 8.45
C ASP A 245 -7.74 -10.73 7.24
N LEU A 246 -8.44 -10.78 6.10
CA LEU A 246 -7.92 -11.37 4.86
C LEU A 246 -7.04 -10.42 4.03
N ALA A 247 -7.01 -9.12 4.35
CA ALA A 247 -6.06 -8.15 3.76
C ALA A 247 -4.61 -8.43 4.17
N THR A 248 -4.45 -9.26 5.20
CA THR A 248 -3.19 -9.72 5.72
C THR A 248 -2.86 -11.08 5.10
N PRO A 249 -1.86 -11.17 4.21
CA PRO A 249 -1.20 -12.46 4.04
C PRO A 249 -0.60 -12.85 5.40
N PRO A 250 -0.84 -14.08 5.91
CA PRO A 250 -0.17 -14.52 7.13
C PRO A 250 1.35 -14.36 6.94
N PRO A 251 2.10 -14.08 8.02
CA PRO A 251 3.55 -14.00 7.93
C PRO A 251 4.05 -15.23 7.19
N LEU A 252 4.83 -15.02 6.13
CA LEU A 252 5.38 -16.14 5.36
C LEU A 252 6.12 -17.04 6.35
N SER A 253 5.77 -18.32 6.36
CA SER A 253 6.49 -19.30 7.15
C SER A 253 7.98 -19.27 6.76
N PRO A 254 8.91 -19.66 7.64
CA PRO A 254 10.32 -19.76 7.29
C PRO A 254 10.57 -20.57 5.99
N GLU A 255 9.73 -21.56 5.72
CA GLU A 255 9.75 -22.35 4.49
C GLU A 255 9.27 -21.56 3.27
N GLN A 256 8.22 -20.77 3.40
CA GLN A 256 7.71 -19.90 2.33
C GLN A 256 8.69 -18.77 2.01
N LEU A 257 9.35 -18.19 3.02
CA LEU A 257 10.44 -17.23 2.83
C LEU A 257 11.60 -17.87 2.06
N ALA A 258 12.01 -19.08 2.46
CA ALA A 258 13.08 -19.81 1.77
C ALA A 258 12.70 -20.21 0.33
N GLN A 259 11.44 -20.58 0.08
CA GLN A 259 10.93 -20.88 -1.26
C GLN A 259 10.84 -19.64 -2.14
N GLN A 260 10.39 -18.51 -1.60
CA GLN A 260 10.36 -17.23 -2.31
C GLN A 260 11.77 -16.78 -2.67
N GLN A 261 12.73 -16.91 -1.74
CA GLN A 261 14.15 -16.67 -1.99
C GLN A 261 14.74 -17.62 -3.04
N LYS A 262 14.30 -18.89 -3.09
CA LYS A 262 14.72 -19.87 -4.11
C LYS A 262 14.11 -19.58 -5.48
N ALA A 263 12.83 -19.21 -5.55
CA ALA A 263 12.13 -18.89 -6.79
C ALA A 263 12.70 -17.63 -7.44
N GLN A 264 13.05 -16.62 -6.64
CA GLN A 264 13.71 -15.40 -7.13
C GLN A 264 15.14 -15.67 -7.63
N LYS A 265 15.88 -16.61 -7.02
CA LYS A 265 17.20 -17.07 -7.52
C LYS A 265 17.11 -17.88 -8.81
N GLN A 266 15.98 -18.51 -9.11
CA GLN A 266 15.79 -19.33 -10.32
C GLN A 266 15.19 -18.53 -11.50
N GLY A 267 14.47 -17.43 -11.22
CA GLY A 267 13.92 -16.53 -12.24
C GLY A 267 14.95 -15.64 -12.97
N SER A 268 16.20 -15.57 -12.49
CA SER A 268 17.30 -14.84 -13.13
C SER A 268 18.09 -15.68 -14.17
N GLY A 269 17.62 -16.89 -14.49
CA GLY A 269 18.15 -17.70 -15.58
C GLY A 269 17.68 -17.19 -16.96
N LYS A 270 18.62 -16.76 -17.80
CA LYS A 270 18.40 -16.41 -19.23
C LYS A 270 17.41 -17.35 -19.94
N PRO A 271 16.54 -16.85 -20.84
CA PRO A 271 15.74 -17.72 -21.69
C PRO A 271 16.64 -18.32 -22.79
N GLY A 272 17.07 -19.57 -22.59
CA GLY A 272 17.80 -20.37 -23.56
C GLY A 272 16.90 -21.39 -24.25
N SER A 273 16.61 -21.13 -25.53
CA SER A 273 16.32 -22.07 -26.62
C SER A 273 15.60 -23.41 -26.35
N GLY A 274 14.36 -23.50 -26.85
CA GLY A 274 13.88 -24.55 -27.76
C GLY A 274 13.85 -26.01 -27.29
N ASN A 275 12.65 -26.61 -27.24
CA ASN A 275 12.27 -27.57 -28.28
C ASN A 275 10.75 -27.82 -28.27
N ARG A 276 10.12 -27.69 -29.45
CA ARG A 276 8.76 -28.18 -29.69
C ARG A 276 8.86 -29.66 -30.01
N SER A 277 8.08 -30.50 -29.33
CA SER A 277 7.77 -31.84 -29.82
C SER A 277 6.27 -32.08 -29.71
N ALA A 278 5.75 -32.68 -30.78
CA ALA A 278 4.35 -32.96 -31.02
C ALA A 278 3.95 -34.34 -30.48
N GLY A 279 2.68 -34.47 -30.12
CA GLY A 279 1.95 -35.72 -29.88
C GLY A 279 0.59 -35.33 -29.30
N GLY A 280 -0.57 -35.58 -29.90
CA GLY A 280 -0.98 -36.74 -30.67
C GLY A 280 -1.79 -37.65 -29.75
N GLY A 281 -3.12 -37.50 -29.71
CA GLY A 281 -3.98 -38.39 -28.91
C GLY A 281 -5.45 -37.99 -28.90
N LYS A 282 -6.25 -38.66 -29.75
CA LYS A 282 -7.72 -38.64 -29.78
C LYS A 282 -8.31 -39.40 -28.60
N GLY A 283 -9.55 -39.05 -28.23
CA GLY A 283 -10.61 -40.04 -28.06
C GLY A 283 -11.40 -40.03 -26.76
N GLY A 284 -12.74 -40.12 -26.89
CA GLY A 284 -13.60 -40.79 -25.92
C GLY A 284 -14.53 -39.89 -25.13
N GLY A 285 -15.79 -39.74 -25.57
CA GLY A 285 -16.87 -39.26 -24.71
C GLY A 285 -17.49 -40.39 -23.89
N ASN A 286 -18.21 -40.04 -22.82
CA ASN A 286 -19.52 -40.64 -22.53
C ASN A 286 -20.32 -39.79 -21.53
N LYS A 287 -21.64 -39.85 -21.66
CA LYS A 287 -22.68 -39.28 -20.80
C LYS A 287 -23.12 -40.28 -19.73
N GLY A 288 -23.70 -39.75 -18.65
CA GLY A 288 -24.54 -40.44 -17.65
C GLY A 288 -24.44 -39.64 -16.34
N GLY A 289 -25.50 -39.08 -15.74
CA GLY A 289 -26.89 -39.52 -15.65
C GLY A 289 -27.11 -40.06 -14.23
N GLY A 290 -27.79 -39.31 -13.35
CA GLY A 290 -28.12 -39.81 -12.00
C GLY A 290 -28.58 -38.72 -11.05
N ASN A 291 -29.82 -38.87 -10.56
CA ASN A 291 -30.62 -37.87 -9.88
C ASN A 291 -30.74 -38.19 -8.37
N ASN A 292 -31.00 -37.15 -7.57
CA ASN A 292 -31.92 -37.10 -6.42
C ASN A 292 -31.45 -37.29 -4.96
N SER A 293 -32.25 -36.62 -4.10
CA SER A 293 -32.36 -36.56 -2.62
C SER A 293 -31.37 -35.62 -1.91
N GLY A 294 -31.77 -34.65 -1.09
CA GLY A 294 -33.00 -34.49 -0.31
C GLY A 294 -32.64 -34.51 1.18
N GLY A 295 -32.48 -33.35 1.80
CA GLY A 295 -32.18 -33.26 3.23
C GLY A 295 -32.01 -31.82 3.71
N GLY A 296 -33.04 -31.26 4.33
CA GLY A 296 -33.00 -29.93 4.93
C GLY A 296 -32.04 -29.86 6.12
N ARG A 297 -31.30 -28.75 6.23
CA ARG A 297 -30.64 -28.31 7.46
C ARG A 297 -30.74 -26.79 7.59
N ALA A 298 -30.94 -26.37 8.85
CA ALA A 298 -31.04 -25.02 9.38
C ALA A 298 -29.92 -24.07 8.91
N PRO A 299 -30.06 -22.73 9.04
CA PRO A 299 -29.11 -21.79 8.49
C PRO A 299 -27.75 -21.89 9.22
N ASP A 300 -26.79 -22.52 8.55
CA ASP A 300 -25.38 -22.57 8.93
C ASP A 300 -24.74 -21.21 8.57
N ARG A 301 -24.69 -20.28 9.53
CA ARG A 301 -24.15 -18.93 9.31
C ARG A 301 -22.64 -18.80 9.54
N ASP A 302 -21.92 -19.85 9.95
CA ASP A 302 -20.53 -19.69 10.41
C ASP A 302 -19.48 -20.62 9.80
N ARG A 303 -19.75 -21.29 8.67
CA ARG A 303 -18.76 -22.16 8.01
C ARG A 303 -18.68 -21.96 6.50
N ASN A 304 -18.00 -20.90 6.03
CA ASN A 304 -17.25 -20.95 4.74
C ASN A 304 -16.51 -19.67 4.30
N GLN A 305 -16.28 -18.66 5.14
CA GLN A 305 -15.71 -17.39 4.63
C GLN A 305 -14.18 -17.35 4.50
N GLN A 306 -13.44 -18.28 5.13
CA GLN A 306 -11.97 -18.25 5.14
C GLN A 306 -11.31 -18.82 3.87
N GLY A 307 -12.04 -19.52 3.00
CA GLY A 307 -11.49 -20.20 1.82
C GLY A 307 -11.91 -19.63 0.46
N ARG A 308 -12.70 -18.55 0.43
CA ARG A 308 -13.13 -17.94 -0.84
C ARG A 308 -12.12 -16.88 -1.29
N PRO A 309 -11.66 -16.91 -2.55
CA PRO A 309 -10.79 -15.86 -3.08
C PRO A 309 -11.47 -14.49 -2.95
N LEU A 310 -10.66 -13.43 -2.82
CA LEU A 310 -11.17 -12.05 -2.85
C LEU A 310 -11.88 -11.82 -4.20
N GLY A 311 -13.02 -11.11 -4.17
CA GLY A 311 -13.72 -10.71 -5.39
C GLY A 311 -12.94 -9.65 -6.18
N THR A 312 -13.51 -9.16 -7.28
CA THR A 312 -12.97 -7.96 -7.91
C THR A 312 -13.38 -6.71 -7.13
N LEU A 313 -12.68 -5.59 -7.33
CA LEU A 313 -13.09 -4.30 -6.75
C LEU A 313 -14.52 -3.90 -7.18
N GLY A 314 -14.91 -4.23 -8.41
CA GLY A 314 -16.27 -4.02 -8.90
C GLY A 314 -17.31 -4.86 -8.14
N ASP A 315 -17.00 -6.12 -7.86
CA ASP A 315 -17.88 -7.01 -7.08
C ASP A 315 -18.03 -6.53 -5.63
N ALA A 316 -16.93 -6.10 -5.01
CA ALA A 316 -16.91 -5.56 -3.66
C ALA A 316 -17.75 -4.27 -3.56
N LEU A 317 -17.63 -3.36 -4.54
CA LEU A 317 -18.47 -2.16 -4.66
C LEU A 317 -19.95 -2.51 -4.80
N ALA A 318 -20.29 -3.47 -5.68
CA ALA A 318 -21.66 -3.90 -5.88
C ALA A 318 -22.26 -4.59 -4.64
N ALA A 319 -21.46 -5.34 -3.89
CA ALA A 319 -21.88 -6.00 -2.65
C ALA A 319 -22.13 -4.98 -1.52
N ALA A 320 -21.25 -3.99 -1.37
CA ALA A 320 -21.40 -2.92 -0.38
C ALA A 320 -22.71 -2.14 -0.61
N GLN A 321 -23.02 -1.76 -1.84
CA GLN A 321 -24.25 -1.05 -2.20
C GLN A 321 -25.55 -1.81 -1.90
N ARG A 322 -25.50 -3.15 -1.76
CA ARG A 322 -26.69 -3.97 -1.42
C ARG A 322 -26.95 -4.05 0.08
N LYS A 323 -25.95 -3.85 0.93
CA LYS A 323 -26.11 -3.89 2.39
C LYS A 323 -26.79 -2.64 2.96
N ASP A 324 -26.72 -1.52 2.24
CA ASP A 324 -27.29 -0.22 2.65
C ASP A 324 -28.69 0.05 2.03
N ARG A 325 -29.32 -0.95 1.41
CA ARG A 325 -30.72 -0.91 0.95
C ARG A 325 -31.61 -1.72 1.88
#